data_AF-B9S471-F1
#
_entry.id   AF-B9S471-F1
#
_cell.length_a   1.000
_cell.length_b   1.000
_cell.length_c   1.000
_cell.angle_alpha   90.00
_cell.angle_beta   90.00
_cell.angle_gamma   90.00
#
_symmetry.space_group_name_H-M   'P 1'
#
loop_
_entity.id
_entity.type
_entity.pdbx_description
1 polymer ?
#
loop_
_entity_poly.entity_id
_entity_poly.type
_entity_poly.pdbx_seq_one_letter_code
_entity_poly.pdbx_strand_id
1 'polypeptide(L)'
;MAGGFNSLICLQVTVFIMIIIRAGSLNSASTVCQLSFVDGHSLYNFSLVSPLPKFPHGVLSEDGFYKVAANESVLWFQLCDGMIFNHDPPRCVDCLDCGGPSRCGMECSALVANNREGYDICTTVGRVSNIVTSIMDEQNPLKGVIVKMSSTVKTSSGSEHNCSLSVSVICNSNGAQGPHSLEKTGTCDYAAALQHPSGCATIVSVHGQGWGWFSTLLIM
;
A
#
# COMPACT_ATOMS: atom_id res chain seq x y z
N MET A 1 -42.02 38.92 -24.18
CA MET A 1 -40.77 38.73 -24.94
C MET A 1 -39.72 38.24 -23.96
N ALA A 2 -39.28 37.00 -24.17
CA ALA A 2 -38.51 36.23 -23.19
C ALA A 2 -37.13 36.86 -22.94
N GLY A 3 -36.74 36.88 -21.67
CA GLY A 3 -35.56 37.56 -21.16
C GLY A 3 -34.27 37.11 -21.84
N GLY A 4 -33.52 38.08 -22.34
CA GLY A 4 -32.13 37.92 -22.73
C GLY A 4 -31.29 37.63 -21.50
N PHE A 5 -31.15 36.35 -21.15
CA PHE A 5 -30.15 35.91 -20.20
C PHE A 5 -28.77 36.26 -20.79
N ASN A 6 -28.11 37.24 -20.17
CA ASN A 6 -26.83 37.80 -20.60
C ASN A 6 -25.80 36.69 -20.85
N SER A 7 -25.39 36.53 -22.12
CA SER A 7 -24.39 35.55 -22.57
C SER A 7 -23.10 35.57 -21.73
N LEU A 8 -22.72 36.74 -21.22
CA LEU A 8 -21.56 36.94 -20.34
C LEU A 8 -21.68 36.23 -18.99
N ILE A 9 -22.89 36.17 -18.42
CA ILE A 9 -23.16 35.47 -17.14
C ILE A 9 -23.04 33.95 -17.36
N CYS A 10 -23.52 33.45 -18.49
CA CYS A 10 -23.40 32.04 -18.85
C CYS A 10 -21.94 31.61 -19.05
N LEU A 11 -21.13 32.48 -19.68
CA LEU A 11 -19.69 32.25 -19.84
C LEU A 11 -18.94 32.24 -18.50
N GLN A 12 -19.28 33.14 -17.57
CA GLN A 12 -18.65 33.15 -16.24
C GLN A 12 -19.03 31.93 -15.40
N VAL A 13 -20.30 31.50 -15.43
CA VAL A 13 -20.75 30.31 -14.70
C VAL A 13 -20.09 29.04 -15.22
N THR A 14 -19.95 28.90 -16.54
CA THR A 14 -19.27 27.73 -17.15
C THR A 14 -17.78 27.68 -16.81
N VAL A 15 -17.09 28.82 -16.81
CA VAL A 15 -15.69 28.91 -16.37
C VAL A 15 -15.54 28.53 -14.89
N PHE A 16 -16.43 29.02 -14.02
CA PHE A 16 -16.42 28.67 -12.59
C PHE A 16 -16.69 27.18 -12.35
N ILE A 17 -17.65 26.59 -13.07
CA ILE A 17 -17.92 25.15 -12.99
C ILE A 17 -16.71 24.34 -13.45
N MET A 18 -16.02 24.76 -14.52
CA MET A 18 -14.80 24.09 -14.98
C MET A 18 -13.66 24.17 -13.95
N ILE A 19 -13.52 25.30 -13.24
CA ILE A 19 -12.54 25.45 -12.15
C ILE A 19 -12.89 24.56 -10.96
N ILE A 20 -14.18 24.46 -10.59
CA ILE A 20 -14.64 23.58 -9.50
C ILE A 20 -14.46 22.12 -9.88
N ILE A 21 -14.71 21.72 -11.13
CA ILE A 21 -14.46 20.35 -11.62
C ILE A 21 -12.96 20.04 -11.59
N ARG A 22 -12.09 21.01 -11.93
CA ARG A 22 -10.63 20.83 -11.83
C ARG A 22 -10.16 20.73 -10.37
N ALA A 23 -10.73 21.51 -9.46
CA ALA A 23 -10.38 21.51 -8.04
C ALA A 23 -10.96 20.30 -7.27
N GLY A 24 -12.14 19.83 -7.68
CA GLY A 24 -12.79 18.64 -7.12
C GLY A 24 -12.18 17.32 -7.59
N SER A 25 -11.25 17.37 -8.55
CA SER A 25 -10.45 16.22 -8.99
C SER A 25 -9.11 16.11 -8.26
N LEU A 26 -8.95 16.72 -7.08
CA LEU A 26 -8.04 16.15 -6.08
C LEU A 26 -8.70 14.90 -5.51
N ASN A 27 -8.80 13.86 -6.34
CA ASN A 27 -8.82 12.51 -5.82
C ASN A 27 -7.59 12.40 -4.94
N SER A 28 -7.80 12.10 -3.66
CA SER A 28 -6.73 11.66 -2.78
C SER A 28 -6.09 10.47 -3.49
N ALA A 29 -5.00 10.72 -4.22
CA ALA A 29 -4.16 9.67 -4.72
C ALA A 29 -3.63 9.03 -3.44
N SER A 30 -4.23 7.91 -3.05
CA SER A 30 -3.57 6.94 -2.20
C SER A 30 -2.32 6.52 -2.96
N THR A 31 -1.27 7.30 -2.80
CA THR A 31 0.11 6.88 -2.97
C THR A 31 0.21 5.56 -2.22
N VAL A 32 0.41 4.48 -2.97
CA VAL A 32 0.44 3.11 -2.43
C VAL A 32 1.34 3.11 -1.20
N CYS A 33 0.85 2.50 -0.11
CA CYS A 33 1.56 2.45 1.17
C CYS A 33 1.82 3.78 1.89
N GLN A 34 0.95 4.77 1.71
CA GLN A 34 0.82 5.89 2.63
C GLN A 34 -0.50 5.79 3.39
N LEU A 35 -0.45 6.05 4.70
CA LEU A 35 -1.62 6.04 5.57
C LEU A 35 -1.53 7.23 6.51
N SER A 36 -2.57 8.07 6.52
CA SER A 36 -2.68 9.15 7.49
C SER A 36 -4.09 9.23 8.06
N PHE A 37 -4.18 9.53 9.36
CA PHE A 37 -5.44 9.72 10.05
C PHE A 37 -5.22 10.62 11.26
N VAL A 38 -6.30 11.27 11.70
CA VAL A 38 -6.32 12.11 12.89
C VAL A 38 -6.93 11.33 14.04
N ASP A 39 -6.26 11.34 15.18
CA ASP A 39 -6.81 10.86 16.44
C ASP A 39 -6.52 11.90 17.54
N GLY A 40 -7.61 12.43 18.11
CA GLY A 40 -7.56 13.60 18.98
C GLY A 40 -6.98 14.85 18.30
N HIS A 41 -5.92 15.41 18.89
CA HIS A 41 -5.17 16.56 18.36
C HIS A 41 -3.88 16.16 17.63
N SER A 42 -3.74 14.88 17.28
CA SER A 42 -2.55 14.33 16.65
C SER A 42 -2.89 13.80 15.26
N LEU A 43 -2.10 14.21 14.27
CA LEU A 43 -2.09 13.61 12.94
C LEU A 43 -1.01 12.53 12.93
N TYR A 44 -1.42 11.27 12.72
CA TYR A 44 -0.53 10.15 12.51
C TYR A 44 -0.31 9.99 11.01
N ASN A 45 0.94 9.92 10.59
CA ASN A 45 1.30 9.74 9.19
C ASN A 45 2.36 8.64 9.04
N PHE A 46 2.02 7.62 8.26
CA PHE A 46 2.85 6.50 7.89
C PHE A 46 3.23 6.62 6.42
N SER A 47 4.52 6.63 6.14
CA SER A 47 5.05 6.57 4.79
C SER A 47 6.08 5.45 4.69
N LEU A 48 5.63 4.30 4.22
CA LEU A 48 6.42 3.07 4.22
C LEU A 48 7.61 3.15 3.24
N VAL A 49 7.45 3.86 2.13
CA VAL A 49 8.46 4.00 1.05
C VAL A 49 9.31 5.27 1.15
N SER A 50 9.07 6.11 2.17
CA SER A 50 9.90 7.30 2.36
C SER A 50 11.32 6.92 2.78
N PRO A 51 12.34 7.65 2.27
CA PRO A 51 13.72 7.41 2.63
C PRO A 51 13.94 7.70 4.11
N LEU A 52 14.66 6.80 4.79
CA LEU A 52 15.12 6.94 6.16
C LEU A 52 16.65 6.81 6.22
N PRO A 53 17.32 7.30 7.28
CA PRO A 53 18.74 7.03 7.49
C PRO A 53 19.01 5.52 7.46
N LYS A 54 19.95 5.09 6.61
CA LYS A 54 20.29 3.68 6.33
C LYS A 54 19.27 2.86 5.52
N PHE A 55 18.10 3.43 5.19
CA PHE A 55 17.04 2.78 4.41
C PHE A 55 16.54 3.75 3.32
N PRO A 56 17.31 3.96 2.24
CA PRO A 56 16.99 4.94 1.20
C PRO A 56 15.68 4.62 0.45
N HIS A 57 15.27 3.35 0.46
CA HIS A 57 14.04 2.87 -0.18
C HIS A 57 12.92 2.53 0.82
N GLY A 58 13.05 2.99 2.07
CA GLY A 58 12.08 2.70 3.12
C GLY A 58 11.95 1.19 3.35
N VAL A 59 10.71 0.68 3.31
CA VAL A 59 10.39 -0.75 3.51
C VAL A 59 10.53 -1.60 2.25
N LEU A 60 10.95 -1.04 1.12
CA LEU A 60 11.19 -1.84 -0.08
C LEU A 60 12.39 -2.74 0.15
N SER A 61 12.30 -4.00 -0.28
CA SER A 61 13.46 -4.89 -0.28
C SER A 61 14.51 -4.38 -1.27
N GLU A 62 15.77 -4.29 -0.81
CA GLU A 62 16.93 -3.92 -1.63
C GLU A 62 17.17 -4.90 -2.79
N ASP A 63 16.83 -6.19 -2.59
CA ASP A 63 16.94 -7.23 -3.61
C ASP A 63 15.75 -7.24 -4.59
N GLY A 64 14.77 -6.37 -4.39
CA GLY A 64 13.54 -6.28 -5.19
C GLY A 64 12.41 -7.20 -4.73
N PHE A 65 12.65 -8.06 -3.74
CA PHE A 65 11.63 -8.89 -3.09
C PHE A 65 12.08 -9.34 -1.70
N TYR A 66 11.13 -9.63 -0.84
CA TYR A 66 11.27 -10.42 0.36
C TYR A 66 10.99 -11.89 0.08
N LYS A 67 11.65 -12.78 0.80
CA LYS A 67 11.47 -14.23 0.70
C LYS A 67 11.34 -14.83 2.09
N VAL A 68 10.32 -15.67 2.28
CA VAL A 68 10.15 -16.47 3.51
C VAL A 68 9.72 -17.88 3.12
N ALA A 69 10.33 -18.88 3.76
CA ALA A 69 10.01 -20.28 3.53
C ALA A 69 9.50 -20.91 4.82
N ALA A 70 8.37 -21.61 4.76
CA ALA A 70 7.81 -22.37 5.88
C ALA A 70 6.95 -23.52 5.35
N ASN A 71 7.03 -24.69 5.99
CA ASN A 71 6.15 -25.85 5.75
C ASN A 71 5.95 -26.20 4.26
N GLU A 72 7.04 -26.37 3.49
CA GLU A 72 7.02 -26.69 2.05
C GLU A 72 6.46 -25.59 1.14
N SER A 73 6.13 -24.43 1.69
CA SER A 73 5.76 -23.22 0.97
C SER A 73 6.90 -22.22 0.97
N VAL A 74 7.08 -21.52 -0.15
CA VAL A 74 7.96 -20.36 -0.26
C VAL A 74 7.13 -19.18 -0.72
N LEU A 75 7.14 -18.11 0.05
CA LEU A 75 6.48 -16.85 -0.27
C LEU A 75 7.52 -15.83 -0.73
N TRP A 76 7.29 -15.25 -1.89
CA TRP A 76 7.95 -14.04 -2.36
C TRP A 76 6.97 -12.89 -2.37
N PHE A 77 7.40 -11.72 -1.92
CA PHE A 77 6.56 -10.53 -1.98
C PHE A 77 7.40 -9.26 -2.00
N GLN A 78 6.87 -8.19 -2.56
CA GLN A 78 7.40 -6.84 -2.44
C GLN A 78 6.30 -5.96 -1.87
N LEU A 79 6.64 -5.20 -0.82
CA LEU A 79 5.70 -4.22 -0.28
C LEU A 79 5.64 -3.03 -1.24
N CYS A 80 4.45 -2.47 -1.46
CA CYS A 80 4.27 -1.18 -2.11
C CYS A 80 4.68 -1.08 -3.59
N ASP A 81 5.21 -2.15 -4.17
CA ASP A 81 5.62 -2.24 -5.57
C ASP A 81 5.52 -3.70 -6.08
N GLY A 82 5.81 -3.92 -7.36
CA GLY A 82 5.96 -5.25 -7.95
C GLY A 82 7.30 -5.89 -7.57
N MET A 83 7.35 -7.21 -7.57
CA MET A 83 8.62 -7.91 -7.35
C MET A 83 9.53 -7.80 -8.58
N ILE A 84 10.83 -7.68 -8.34
CA ILE A 84 11.85 -7.63 -9.40
C ILE A 84 12.87 -8.73 -9.12
N PHE A 85 13.17 -9.55 -10.12
CA PHE A 85 14.16 -10.63 -10.02
C PHE A 85 15.31 -10.38 -10.98
N ASN A 86 16.50 -10.14 -10.44
CA ASN A 86 17.73 -10.01 -11.23
C ASN A 86 18.38 -11.37 -11.52
N HIS A 87 18.35 -12.26 -10.52
CA HIS A 87 18.89 -13.61 -10.59
C HIS A 87 17.87 -14.59 -10.00
N ASP A 88 17.83 -15.80 -10.56
CA ASP A 88 17.03 -16.94 -10.06
C ASP A 88 15.55 -16.63 -9.77
N PRO A 89 14.76 -16.22 -10.79
CA PRO A 89 13.32 -16.07 -10.62
C PRO A 89 12.66 -17.41 -10.23
N PRO A 90 11.50 -17.38 -9.55
CA PRO A 90 10.75 -18.58 -9.20
C PRO A 90 10.50 -19.46 -10.43
N ARG A 91 10.87 -20.75 -10.32
CA ARG A 91 10.63 -21.75 -11.36
C ARG A 91 9.50 -22.65 -10.90
N CYS A 92 8.30 -22.31 -11.30
CA CYS A 92 7.09 -23.00 -10.87
C CYS A 92 6.06 -23.05 -12.00
N VAL A 93 5.16 -24.02 -11.92
CA VAL A 93 4.01 -24.14 -12.83
C VAL A 93 2.92 -23.14 -12.44
N ASP A 94 2.01 -22.81 -13.37
CA ASP A 94 0.86 -21.91 -13.17
C ASP A 94 1.18 -20.43 -12.84
N CYS A 95 2.22 -19.88 -13.45
CA CYS A 95 2.59 -18.47 -13.28
C CYS A 95 2.05 -17.51 -14.36
N LEU A 96 0.94 -17.86 -15.02
CA LEU A 96 0.41 -17.07 -16.15
C LEU A 96 0.06 -15.62 -15.74
N ASP A 97 -0.51 -15.47 -14.55
CA ASP A 97 -1.09 -14.21 -14.05
C ASP A 97 -0.08 -13.29 -13.35
N CYS A 98 1.19 -13.69 -13.27
CA CYS A 98 2.29 -12.93 -12.66
C CYS A 98 3.57 -13.03 -13.50
N GLY A 99 3.53 -12.53 -14.74
CA GLY A 99 4.70 -12.44 -15.62
C GLY A 99 4.92 -13.65 -16.53
N GLY A 100 4.08 -14.67 -16.44
CA GLY A 100 4.14 -15.84 -17.31
C GLY A 100 5.32 -16.77 -17.01
N PRO A 101 5.52 -17.82 -17.83
CA PRO A 101 6.52 -18.86 -17.58
C PRO A 101 7.97 -18.37 -17.73
N SER A 102 8.22 -17.27 -18.46
CA SER A 102 9.57 -16.75 -18.69
C SER A 102 10.03 -15.76 -17.62
N ARG A 103 9.09 -15.06 -16.98
CA ARG A 103 9.35 -13.95 -16.05
C ARG A 103 8.49 -14.04 -14.79
N CYS A 104 8.25 -15.27 -14.34
CA CYS A 104 7.41 -15.55 -13.19
C CYS A 104 7.82 -14.72 -11.97
N GLY A 105 6.85 -14.05 -11.36
CA GLY A 105 7.07 -13.16 -10.21
C GLY A 105 7.14 -11.68 -10.58
N MET A 106 7.41 -11.28 -11.83
CA MET A 106 7.71 -9.87 -12.14
C MET A 106 6.50 -8.95 -12.42
N GLU A 107 5.28 -9.48 -12.51
CA GLU A 107 4.05 -8.68 -12.75
C GLU A 107 3.05 -8.72 -11.60
N CYS A 108 3.50 -9.15 -10.42
CA CYS A 108 2.69 -9.16 -9.21
C CYS A 108 3.50 -8.69 -8.00
N SER A 109 2.81 -8.38 -6.91
CA SER A 109 3.45 -7.94 -5.66
C SER A 109 3.66 -9.09 -4.69
N ALA A 110 2.96 -10.20 -4.84
CA ALA A 110 3.15 -11.38 -4.00
C ALA A 110 2.80 -12.70 -4.71
N LEU A 111 3.66 -13.70 -4.51
CA LEU A 111 3.59 -15.02 -5.12
C LEU A 111 3.96 -16.08 -4.08
N VAL A 112 3.16 -17.14 -3.99
CA VAL A 112 3.51 -18.32 -3.18
C VAL A 112 3.79 -19.50 -4.09
N ALA A 113 4.89 -20.21 -3.86
CA ALA A 113 5.11 -21.54 -4.39
C ALA A 113 4.81 -22.56 -3.30
N ASN A 114 4.08 -23.60 -3.65
CA ASN A 114 3.90 -24.78 -2.82
C ASN A 114 4.51 -25.97 -3.52
N ASN A 115 5.40 -26.68 -2.85
CA ASN A 115 5.93 -27.92 -3.40
C ASN A 115 4.84 -29.00 -3.35
N ARG A 116 4.55 -29.63 -4.50
CA ARG A 116 3.74 -30.84 -4.57
C ARG A 116 4.54 -31.90 -5.28
N GLU A 117 4.83 -33.00 -4.58
CA GLU A 117 5.40 -34.22 -5.18
C GLU A 117 6.68 -33.96 -6.00
N GLY A 118 7.49 -32.97 -5.60
CA GLY A 118 8.79 -32.67 -6.22
C GLY A 118 8.79 -31.53 -7.25
N TYR A 119 7.67 -30.86 -7.50
CA TYR A 119 7.63 -29.63 -8.31
C TYR A 119 6.86 -28.50 -7.63
N ASP A 120 7.25 -27.26 -7.93
CA ASP A 120 6.66 -26.08 -7.31
C ASP A 120 5.47 -25.57 -8.14
N ILE A 121 4.31 -25.42 -7.49
CA ILE A 121 3.11 -24.80 -8.06
C ILE A 121 3.00 -23.38 -7.52
N CYS A 122 2.97 -22.40 -8.42
CA CYS A 122 2.83 -21.00 -8.05
C CYS A 122 1.38 -20.54 -8.02
N THR A 123 1.11 -19.64 -7.09
CA THR A 123 -0.18 -18.96 -6.97
C THR A 123 0.06 -17.50 -6.68
N THR A 124 -0.53 -16.63 -7.51
CA THR A 124 -0.45 -15.17 -7.31
C THR A 124 -1.39 -14.79 -6.17
N VAL A 125 -0.85 -14.23 -5.09
CA VAL A 125 -1.62 -13.87 -3.89
C VAL A 125 -1.74 -12.36 -3.68
N GLY A 126 -1.02 -11.56 -4.47
CA GLY A 126 -1.09 -10.10 -4.38
C GLY A 126 -0.71 -9.40 -5.68
N ARG A 127 -1.40 -8.31 -5.99
CA ARG A 127 -1.07 -7.39 -7.10
C ARG A 127 -0.83 -5.98 -6.59
N VAL A 128 0.02 -5.23 -7.29
CA VAL A 128 0.31 -3.82 -6.99
C VAL A 128 -0.95 -2.94 -7.03
N SER A 129 -1.88 -3.24 -7.95
CA SER A 129 -3.16 -2.52 -8.07
C SER A 129 -4.08 -2.69 -6.86
N ASN A 130 -3.85 -3.74 -6.05
CA ASN A 130 -4.73 -4.17 -4.97
C ASN A 130 -3.95 -4.23 -3.65
N ILE A 131 -3.25 -3.15 -3.32
CA ILE A 131 -2.55 -2.97 -2.05
C ILE A 131 -3.34 -1.99 -1.18
N VAL A 132 -3.66 -2.42 0.05
CA VAL A 132 -4.34 -1.61 1.06
C VAL A 132 -3.50 -1.60 2.32
N THR A 133 -3.28 -0.41 2.89
CA THR A 133 -2.57 -0.25 4.17
C THR A 133 -3.55 0.15 5.27
N SER A 134 -3.46 -0.50 6.42
CA SER A 134 -4.31 -0.25 7.58
C SER A 134 -3.49 -0.22 8.87
N ILE A 135 -4.05 0.33 9.94
CA ILE A 135 -3.44 0.31 11.27
C ILE A 135 -3.44 -1.14 11.78
N MET A 136 -2.35 -1.56 12.43
CA MET A 136 -2.26 -2.91 13.00
C MET A 136 -3.06 -3.06 14.30
N ASP A 137 -3.13 -2.00 15.10
CA ASP A 137 -3.83 -1.94 16.39
C ASP A 137 -4.42 -0.55 16.58
N GLU A 138 -5.75 -0.43 16.54
CA GLU A 138 -6.45 0.85 16.70
C GLU A 138 -6.27 1.44 18.10
N GLN A 139 -6.03 0.61 19.12
CA GLN A 139 -5.78 1.08 20.49
C GLN A 139 -4.34 1.57 20.66
N ASN A 140 -3.42 1.06 19.84
CA ASN A 140 -2.01 1.44 19.85
C ASN A 140 -1.47 1.61 18.42
N PRO A 141 -1.77 2.75 17.75
CA PRO A 141 -1.36 2.97 16.37
C PRO A 141 0.16 2.99 16.19
N LEU A 142 0.93 3.27 17.25
CA LEU A 142 2.39 3.29 17.22
C LEU A 142 3.02 1.90 17.04
N LYS A 143 2.23 0.83 17.21
CA LYS A 143 2.70 -0.55 17.04
C LYS A 143 3.10 -0.85 15.59
N GLY A 144 2.45 -0.20 14.62
CA GLY A 144 2.76 -0.34 13.19
C GLY A 144 1.51 -0.48 12.31
N VAL A 145 1.74 -0.96 11.09
CA VAL A 145 0.71 -1.06 10.04
C VAL A 145 0.66 -2.46 9.43
N ILE A 146 -0.49 -2.80 8.85
CA ILE A 146 -0.69 -4.00 8.06
C ILE A 146 -0.82 -3.57 6.59
N VAL A 147 0.01 -4.16 5.73
CA VAL A 147 -0.09 -4.01 4.28
C VAL A 147 -0.73 -5.28 3.73
N LYS A 148 -1.97 -5.16 3.25
CA LYS A 148 -2.71 -6.26 2.64
C LYS A 148 -2.65 -6.15 1.12
N MET A 149 -2.22 -7.23 0.48
CA MET A 149 -2.24 -7.39 -0.97
C MET A 149 -3.25 -8.47 -1.32
N SER A 150 -3.96 -8.32 -2.43
CA SER A 150 -4.91 -9.34 -2.88
C SER A 150 -4.86 -9.58 -4.38
N SER A 151 -5.25 -10.80 -4.77
CA SER A 151 -5.46 -11.18 -6.16
C SER A 151 -6.62 -12.15 -6.26
N THR A 152 -7.39 -12.03 -7.34
CA THR A 152 -8.37 -13.05 -7.71
C THR A 152 -7.65 -14.08 -8.58
N VAL A 153 -7.74 -15.35 -8.19
CA VAL A 153 -7.11 -16.49 -8.87
C VAL A 153 -8.21 -17.29 -9.54
N LYS A 154 -8.03 -17.57 -10.84
CA LYS A 154 -8.89 -18.48 -11.59
C LYS A 154 -8.36 -19.89 -11.43
N THR A 155 -9.18 -20.76 -10.85
CA THR A 155 -8.87 -22.19 -10.79
C THR A 155 -9.20 -22.87 -12.12
N SER A 156 -8.58 -24.02 -12.35
CA SER A 156 -8.82 -24.87 -13.52
C SER A 156 -10.26 -25.41 -13.61
N SER A 157 -11.05 -25.34 -12.53
CA SER A 157 -12.50 -25.57 -12.50
C SER A 157 -13.34 -24.35 -12.92
N GLY A 158 -12.72 -23.21 -13.24
CA GLY A 158 -13.39 -21.96 -13.59
C GLY A 158 -13.89 -21.14 -12.39
N SER A 159 -13.71 -21.63 -11.17
CA SER A 159 -14.05 -20.88 -9.95
C SER A 159 -13.00 -19.81 -9.64
N GLU A 160 -13.47 -18.60 -9.36
CA GLU A 160 -12.63 -17.48 -8.92
C GLU A 160 -12.54 -17.48 -7.39
N HIS A 161 -11.32 -17.52 -6.87
CA HIS A 161 -11.05 -17.39 -5.44
C HIS A 161 -10.20 -16.16 -5.18
N ASN A 162 -10.53 -15.42 -4.13
CA ASN A 162 -9.71 -14.31 -3.68
C ASN A 162 -8.64 -14.84 -2.74
N CYS A 163 -7.39 -14.58 -3.09
CA CYS A 163 -6.23 -14.89 -2.27
C CYS A 163 -5.61 -13.59 -1.79
N SER A 164 -5.02 -13.62 -0.60
CA SER A 164 -4.43 -12.42 -0.02
C SER A 164 -3.18 -12.71 0.80
N LEU A 165 -2.32 -11.70 0.87
CA LEU A 165 -1.17 -11.66 1.76
C LEU A 165 -1.32 -10.45 2.67
N SER A 166 -1.30 -10.67 3.99
CA SER A 166 -1.26 -9.62 4.99
C SER A 166 0.14 -9.56 5.62
N VAL A 167 0.86 -8.46 5.41
CA VAL A 167 2.19 -8.26 5.99
C VAL A 167 2.10 -7.25 7.13
N SER A 168 2.44 -7.68 8.34
CA SER A 168 2.55 -6.80 9.50
C SER A 168 3.93 -6.14 9.50
N VAL A 169 3.96 -4.82 9.33
CA VAL A 169 5.17 -3.99 9.43
C VAL A 169 5.20 -3.38 10.82
N ILE A 170 5.90 -4.05 11.72
CA ILE A 170 5.99 -3.69 13.13
C ILE A 170 7.01 -2.56 13.27
N CYS A 171 6.64 -1.49 13.97
CA CYS A 171 7.54 -0.37 14.23
C CYS A 171 8.74 -0.82 15.08
N ASN A 172 9.94 -0.66 14.53
CA ASN A 172 11.19 -0.80 15.26
C ASN A 172 12.14 0.32 14.83
N SER A 173 12.31 1.33 15.69
CA SER A 173 13.18 2.47 15.39
C SER A 173 14.68 2.15 15.45
N ASN A 174 15.06 1.01 16.05
CA ASN A 174 16.46 0.63 16.23
C ASN A 174 17.06 -0.08 15.01
N GLY A 175 16.23 -0.62 14.12
CA GLY A 175 16.70 -1.30 12.93
C GLY A 175 15.62 -2.10 12.22
N ALA A 176 16.01 -2.73 11.12
CA ALA A 176 15.15 -3.58 10.31
C ALA A 176 15.44 -5.06 10.57
N GLN A 177 14.40 -5.87 10.62
CA GLN A 177 14.47 -7.32 10.59
C GLN A 177 13.53 -7.83 9.52
N GLY A 178 14.06 -8.61 8.59
CA GLY A 178 13.28 -9.22 7.51
C GLY A 178 12.18 -10.17 8.01
N PRO A 179 11.33 -10.65 7.10
CA PRO A 179 10.26 -11.57 7.46
C PRO A 179 10.83 -12.89 7.96
N HIS A 180 10.37 -13.32 9.14
CA HIS A 180 10.80 -14.57 9.78
C HIS A 180 9.64 -15.54 10.03
N SER A 181 8.40 -15.06 9.90
CA SER A 181 7.19 -15.87 10.04
C SER A 181 6.41 -15.90 8.74
N LEU A 182 5.87 -17.08 8.44
CA LEU A 182 4.87 -17.30 7.40
C LEU A 182 3.79 -18.17 8.01
N GLU A 183 2.58 -17.62 8.11
CA GLU A 183 1.40 -18.30 8.61
C GLU A 183 0.35 -18.38 7.51
N LYS A 184 -0.25 -19.55 7.37
CA LYS A 184 -1.38 -19.74 6.48
C LYS A 184 -2.67 -19.58 7.29
N THR A 185 -3.39 -18.48 7.07
CA THR A 185 -4.56 -18.09 7.87
C THR A 185 -5.88 -18.57 7.25
N GLY A 186 -5.88 -18.92 5.97
CA GLY A 186 -7.04 -19.44 5.24
C GLY A 186 -6.64 -20.43 4.14
N THR A 187 -7.53 -20.66 3.17
CA THR A 187 -7.25 -21.60 2.07
C THR A 187 -6.11 -21.11 1.17
N CYS A 188 -6.10 -19.81 0.87
CA CYS A 188 -5.03 -19.12 0.14
C CYS A 188 -4.75 -17.71 0.71
N ASP A 189 -5.01 -17.54 2.00
CA ASP A 189 -4.65 -16.34 2.76
C ASP A 189 -3.41 -16.60 3.59
N TYR A 190 -2.46 -15.68 3.49
CA TYR A 190 -1.15 -15.78 4.13
C TYR A 190 -0.90 -14.55 4.99
N ALA A 191 -0.15 -14.73 6.06
CA ALA A 191 0.32 -13.68 6.94
C ALA A 191 1.83 -13.78 7.12
N ALA A 192 2.50 -12.63 7.10
CA ALA A 192 3.91 -12.52 7.41
C ALA A 192 4.14 -11.29 8.31
N ALA A 193 5.24 -11.29 9.06
CA ALA A 193 5.61 -10.16 9.90
C ALA A 193 7.08 -9.80 9.74
N LEU A 194 7.35 -8.50 9.64
CA LEU A 194 8.71 -7.95 9.62
C LEU A 194 8.77 -6.72 10.52
N GLN A 195 9.97 -6.35 10.94
CA GLN A 195 10.20 -5.15 11.75
C GLN A 195 10.95 -4.12 10.91
N HIS A 196 10.47 -2.88 10.89
CA HIS A 196 11.10 -1.82 10.11
C HIS A 196 10.88 -0.44 10.72
N PRO A 197 11.85 0.48 10.65
CA PRO A 197 11.66 1.88 11.07
C PRO A 197 10.54 2.60 10.31
N SER A 198 10.33 2.25 9.03
CA SER A 198 9.23 2.81 8.21
C SER A 198 7.83 2.41 8.69
N GLY A 199 7.72 1.41 9.57
CA GLY A 199 6.46 1.07 10.25
C GLY A 199 6.10 2.04 11.37
N CYS A 200 7.00 2.95 11.75
CA CYS A 200 6.76 3.91 12.82
C CYS A 200 6.04 5.16 12.30
N ALA A 201 5.00 5.60 13.02
CA ALA A 201 4.26 6.79 12.67
C ALA A 201 5.09 8.06 12.90
N THR A 202 4.95 9.03 11.99
CA THR A 202 5.30 10.42 12.27
C THR A 202 4.08 11.12 12.87
N ILE A 203 4.27 11.78 14.02
CA ILE A 203 3.18 12.42 14.76
C ILE A 203 3.37 13.93 14.65
N VAL A 204 2.35 14.60 14.13
CA VAL A 204 2.30 16.07 14.10
C VAL A 204 1.14 16.53 14.94
N SER A 205 1.39 17.41 15.92
CA SER A 205 0.32 18.02 16.69
C SER A 205 -0.45 19.00 15.80
N VAL A 206 -1.74 18.74 15.62
CA VAL A 206 -2.67 19.65 14.98
C VAL A 206 -3.19 20.60 16.05
N HIS A 207 -2.31 21.47 16.56
CA HIS A 207 -2.79 22.61 17.32
C HIS A 207 -3.31 23.64 16.33
N GLY A 208 -4.63 23.84 16.32
CA GLY A 208 -5.26 24.92 15.56
C GLY A 208 -4.71 26.24 16.07
N GLN A 209 -3.74 26.80 15.36
CA GLN A 209 -3.26 28.15 15.60
C GLN A 209 -4.37 29.10 15.15
N GLY A 210 -5.36 29.28 16.02
CA GLY A 210 -6.32 30.36 15.92
C GLY A 210 -5.55 31.67 16.06
N TRP A 211 -5.30 32.35 14.95
CA TRP A 211 -4.96 33.78 14.99
C TRP A 211 -6.23 34.58 15.23
N GLY A 212 -6.59 34.68 16.50
CA GLY A 212 -7.35 35.80 16.99
C GLY A 212 -6.49 37.06 17.04
N TRP A 213 -7.14 38.18 16.71
CA TRP A 213 -6.83 39.56 17.15
C TRP A 213 -5.85 40.37 16.27
N PHE A 214 -6.37 40.91 15.15
CA PHE A 214 -5.99 42.28 14.76
C PHE A 214 -7.01 43.24 15.39
N SER A 215 -6.66 43.74 16.58
CA SER A 215 -7.28 44.90 17.21
C SER A 215 -7.20 46.11 16.29
N THR A 216 -8.34 46.79 16.19
CA THR A 216 -8.49 48.23 15.91
C THR A 216 -7.22 49.05 16.07
N LEU A 217 -6.68 49.55 14.96
CA LEU A 217 -5.82 50.73 14.94
C LEU A 217 -6.68 51.92 14.55
N LEU A 218 -6.90 52.77 15.54
CA LEU A 218 -7.30 54.16 15.40
C LEU A 218 -6.43 54.81 14.31
N ILE A 219 -7.07 55.25 13.22
CA ILE A 219 -6.54 56.34 12.40
C ILE A 219 -7.40 57.56 12.73
N MET A 220 -6.65 58.57 13.19
CA MET A 220 -6.97 59.96 13.51
C MET A 220 -7.87 60.66 12.50
#